data_AF-A0AB40C7Y0-F1
#
_entry.id   AF-A0AB40C7Y0-F1
#
_cell.length_a   1.000
_cell.length_b   1.000
_cell.length_c   1.000
_cell.angle_alpha   90.00
_cell.angle_beta   90.00
_cell.angle_gamma   90.00
#
_symmetry.space_group_name_H-M   'P 1'
#
loop_
_entity.id
_entity.type
_entity.pdbx_description
1 polymer ?
#
loop_
_entity_poly.entity_id
_entity_poly.type
_entity_poly.pdbx_seq_one_letter_code
_entity_poly.pdbx_strand_id
1 'polypeptide(L)'
;MMQALNKSTTKRKEQVDSDKMAALRAWHRVDCRTREALKRNFLSDLVLGYEERILTFIKDSEDDDMLMLHIQDPIHRLLLHGVYEFYNLISVTISIPGDAKMRKVTKIKKKLGSQSLPPQIKLTQFLRMAKDAAV
;
A
#
# COMPACT_ATOMS: atom_id res chain seq x y z
N MET A 1 -2.19 -35.96 23.13
CA MET A 1 -2.62 -34.56 22.86
C MET A 1 -1.48 -33.59 22.47
N MET A 2 -0.20 -33.88 22.70
CA MET A 2 0.91 -32.96 22.37
C MET A 2 1.21 -32.78 20.86
N GLN A 3 0.96 -33.78 20.02
CA GLN A 3 1.32 -33.72 18.59
C GLN A 3 0.42 -32.75 17.78
N ALA A 4 -0.82 -32.52 18.21
CA ALA A 4 -1.74 -31.62 17.51
C ALA A 4 -1.37 -30.14 17.72
N LEU A 5 -0.90 -29.79 18.92
CA LEU A 5 -0.41 -28.43 19.25
C LEU A 5 0.82 -28.07 18.42
N ASN A 6 1.79 -28.98 18.29
CA ASN A 6 2.98 -28.77 17.47
C ASN A 6 2.66 -28.61 15.98
N LYS A 7 1.73 -29.42 15.43
CA LYS A 7 1.29 -29.26 14.03
C LYS A 7 0.59 -27.93 13.78
N SER A 8 -0.22 -27.46 14.75
CA SER A 8 -0.92 -26.17 14.63
C SER A 8 0.01 -24.96 14.71
N THR A 9 1.05 -25.04 15.57
CA THR A 9 2.03 -23.96 15.75
C THR A 9 2.97 -23.86 14.54
N THR A 10 3.42 -24.99 13.99
CA THR A 10 4.22 -25.01 12.75
C THR A 10 3.46 -24.40 11.58
N LYS A 11 2.19 -24.79 11.35
CA LYS A 11 1.35 -24.22 10.29
C LYS A 11 1.13 -22.71 10.45
N ARG A 12 0.90 -22.24 11.68
CA ARG A 12 0.77 -20.79 11.96
C ARG A 12 2.06 -20.05 11.65
N LYS A 13 3.22 -20.62 12.01
CA LYS A 13 4.52 -20.03 11.74
C LYS A 13 4.80 -19.93 10.23
N GLU A 14 4.57 -21.01 9.49
CA GLU A 14 4.72 -21.04 8.02
C GLU A 14 3.83 -20.01 7.33
N GLN A 15 2.58 -19.85 7.78
CA GLN A 15 1.68 -18.83 7.25
C GLN A 15 2.21 -17.42 7.51
N VAL A 16 2.67 -17.13 8.73
CA VAL A 16 3.25 -15.83 9.09
C VAL A 16 4.47 -15.52 8.24
N ASP A 17 5.35 -16.49 7.99
CA ASP A 17 6.52 -16.30 7.16
C ASP A 17 6.15 -16.07 5.68
N SER A 18 5.12 -16.76 5.18
CA SER A 18 4.55 -16.50 3.85
C SER A 18 3.97 -15.09 3.72
N ASP A 19 3.21 -14.63 4.72
CA ASP A 19 2.61 -13.30 4.74
C ASP A 19 3.67 -12.19 4.79
N LYS A 20 4.74 -12.40 5.58
CA LYS A 20 5.92 -11.51 5.61
C LYS A 20 6.60 -11.45 4.24
N MET A 21 6.80 -12.59 3.58
CA MET A 21 7.40 -12.65 2.25
C MET A 21 6.52 -11.96 1.20
N ALA A 22 5.20 -12.11 1.28
CA ALA A 22 4.26 -11.40 0.40
C ALA A 22 4.34 -9.88 0.59
N ALA A 23 4.36 -9.41 1.84
CA ALA A 23 4.51 -8.00 2.17
C ALA A 23 5.88 -7.45 1.73
N LEU A 24 6.95 -8.22 1.89
CA LEU A 24 8.29 -7.81 1.41
C LEU A 24 8.33 -7.68 -0.11
N ARG A 25 7.74 -8.64 -0.85
CA ARG A 25 7.60 -8.54 -2.32
C ARG A 25 6.77 -7.33 -2.72
N ALA A 26 5.69 -7.03 -2.00
CA ALA A 26 4.88 -5.84 -2.21
C ALA A 26 5.68 -4.56 -1.96
N TRP A 27 6.47 -4.52 -0.88
CA TRP A 27 7.37 -3.42 -0.57
C TRP A 27 8.43 -3.19 -1.65
N HIS A 28 8.98 -4.25 -2.23
CA HIS A 28 9.95 -4.11 -3.33
C HIS A 28 9.37 -3.50 -4.60
N ARG A 29 8.04 -3.54 -4.81
CA ARG A 29 7.36 -2.87 -5.93
C ARG A 29 7.28 -1.35 -5.78
N VAL A 30 7.35 -0.85 -4.55
CA VAL A 30 7.32 0.59 -4.25
C VAL A 30 8.58 1.27 -4.76
N ASP A 31 8.47 2.42 -5.41
CA ASP A 31 9.62 3.18 -5.91
C ASP A 31 10.65 3.47 -4.81
N CYS A 32 11.94 3.46 -5.17
CA CYS A 32 13.02 3.63 -4.20
C CYS A 32 12.95 4.96 -3.45
N ARG A 33 12.55 6.07 -4.12
CA ARG A 33 12.42 7.38 -3.48
C ARG A 33 11.24 7.40 -2.51
N THR A 34 10.14 6.77 -2.89
CA THR A 34 8.96 6.67 -2.02
C THR A 34 9.24 5.81 -0.80
N ARG A 35 9.97 4.69 -0.95
CA ARG A 35 10.41 3.87 0.19
C ARG A 35 11.24 4.68 1.18
N GLU A 36 12.19 5.47 0.69
CA GLU A 36 13.01 6.32 1.56
C GLU A 36 12.19 7.43 2.25
N ALA A 37 11.23 8.04 1.54
CA ALA A 37 10.30 8.99 2.15
C ALA A 37 9.45 8.36 3.27
N LEU A 38 8.90 7.16 3.02
CA LEU A 38 8.11 6.41 4.00
C LEU A 38 8.93 5.98 5.23
N LYS A 39 10.20 5.62 5.04
CA LYS A 39 11.09 5.27 6.16
C LYS A 39 11.46 6.48 7.02
N ARG A 40 11.85 7.59 6.39
CA ARG A 40 12.41 8.77 7.07
C ARG A 40 11.33 9.69 7.66
N ASN A 41 10.22 9.86 6.95
CA ASN A 41 9.14 10.78 7.32
C ASN A 41 7.79 10.05 7.28
N PHE A 42 7.66 9.02 8.12
CA PHE A 42 6.44 8.23 8.19
C PHE A 42 5.30 9.04 8.84
N LEU A 43 4.49 9.70 8.00
CA LEU A 43 3.22 10.31 8.40
C LEU A 43 2.18 9.20 8.55
N SER A 44 2.20 8.49 9.68
CA SER A 44 1.43 7.26 9.91
C SER A 44 -0.05 7.41 9.60
N ASP A 45 -0.66 8.50 10.08
CA ASP A 45 -2.10 8.70 9.98
C ASP A 45 -2.51 9.03 8.54
N LEU A 46 -1.66 9.76 7.83
CA LEU A 46 -1.85 10.05 6.41
C LEU A 46 -1.76 8.77 5.56
N VAL A 47 -0.73 7.96 5.80
CA VAL A 47 -0.54 6.69 5.08
C VAL A 47 -1.65 5.71 5.40
N LEU A 48 -2.10 5.64 6.66
CA LEU A 48 -3.23 4.83 7.09
C LEU A 48 -4.52 5.25 6.37
N GLY A 49 -4.82 6.55 6.32
CA GLY A 49 -6.01 7.05 5.63
C GLY A 49 -5.98 6.77 4.12
N TYR A 50 -4.80 6.78 3.48
CA TYR A 50 -4.66 6.34 2.09
C TYR A 50 -4.87 4.84 1.93
N GLU A 51 -4.27 4.05 2.81
CA GLU A 51 -4.38 2.59 2.82
C GLU A 51 -5.83 2.12 3.00
N GLU A 52 -6.59 2.73 3.91
CA GLU A 52 -8.01 2.42 4.12
C GLU A 52 -8.84 2.69 2.86
N ARG A 53 -8.68 3.86 2.25
CA ARG A 53 -9.38 4.20 0.98
C ARG A 53 -9.02 3.24 -0.15
N ILE A 54 -7.76 2.81 -0.21
CA ILE A 54 -7.28 1.84 -1.19
C ILE A 54 -7.94 0.49 -1.00
N LEU A 55 -7.97 -0.02 0.23
CA LEU A 55 -8.57 -1.32 0.52
C LEU A 55 -10.07 -1.32 0.24
N THR A 56 -10.77 -0.23 0.58
CA THR A 56 -12.17 -0.03 0.18
C THR A 56 -12.32 -0.04 -1.34
N PHE A 57 -11.50 0.71 -2.07
CA PHE A 57 -11.54 0.72 -3.54
C PHE A 57 -11.27 -0.66 -4.13
N ILE A 58 -10.27 -1.39 -3.65
CA ILE A 58 -9.96 -2.75 -4.12
C ILE A 58 -11.16 -3.68 -3.92
N LYS A 59 -11.82 -3.57 -2.78
CA LYS A 59 -12.94 -4.43 -2.39
C LYS A 59 -14.23 -4.12 -3.15
N ASP A 60 -14.55 -2.83 -3.29
CA ASP A 60 -15.88 -2.39 -3.71
C ASP A 60 -15.94 -1.95 -5.18
N SER A 61 -14.80 -1.81 -5.87
CA SER A 61 -14.75 -1.39 -7.27
C SER A 61 -14.67 -2.56 -8.25
N GLU A 62 -15.10 -2.34 -9.49
CA GLU A 62 -14.82 -3.19 -10.64
C GLU A 62 -13.43 -2.92 -11.22
N ASP A 63 -12.99 -3.70 -12.21
CA ASP A 63 -11.64 -3.60 -12.81
C ASP A 63 -11.46 -2.31 -13.64
N ASP A 64 -12.54 -1.80 -14.24
CA ASP A 64 -12.52 -0.58 -15.05
C ASP A 64 -12.70 0.71 -14.23
N ASP A 65 -13.02 0.59 -12.94
CA ASP A 65 -13.23 1.72 -12.07
C ASP A 65 -11.96 2.53 -11.85
N MET A 66 -12.15 3.83 -11.61
CA MET A 66 -11.07 4.77 -11.37
C MET A 66 -11.33 5.61 -10.12
N LEU A 67 -10.41 5.51 -9.16
CA LEU A 67 -10.39 6.41 -8.01
C LEU A 67 -9.62 7.70 -8.35
N MET A 68 -10.22 8.85 -8.08
CA MET A 68 -9.59 10.16 -8.29
C MET A 68 -9.43 10.90 -6.97
N LEU A 69 -8.18 11.30 -6.66
CA LEU A 69 -7.85 12.06 -5.46
C LEU A 69 -7.20 13.39 -5.83
N HIS A 70 -7.69 14.48 -5.22
CA HIS A 70 -7.14 15.81 -5.42
C HIS A 70 -6.14 16.16 -4.31
N ILE A 71 -4.84 16.09 -4.61
CA ILE A 71 -3.77 16.27 -3.63
C ILE A 71 -2.73 17.25 -4.17
N GLN A 72 -2.66 18.43 -3.56
CA GLN A 72 -1.76 19.50 -4.01
C GLN A 72 -0.34 19.39 -3.44
N ASP A 73 -0.19 18.79 -2.27
CA ASP A 73 1.13 18.61 -1.66
C ASP A 73 1.96 17.53 -2.41
N PRO A 74 3.18 17.85 -2.87
CA PRO A 74 4.03 16.89 -3.57
C PRO A 74 4.48 15.68 -2.74
N ILE A 75 4.74 15.87 -1.45
CA ILE A 75 5.15 14.80 -0.54
C ILE A 75 3.96 13.87 -0.30
N HIS A 76 2.78 14.41 -0.07
CA HIS A 76 1.56 13.61 0.11
C HIS A 76 1.26 12.78 -1.15
N ARG A 77 1.44 13.36 -2.35
CA ARG A 77 1.32 12.59 -3.60
C ARG A 77 2.37 11.50 -3.71
N LEU A 78 3.62 11.77 -3.34
CA LEU A 78 4.68 10.76 -3.35
C LEU A 78 4.33 9.59 -2.43
N LEU A 79 3.94 9.88 -1.18
CA LEU A 79 3.52 8.85 -0.22
C LEU A 79 2.34 8.05 -0.76
N LEU A 80 1.34 8.74 -1.30
CA LEU A 80 0.17 8.13 -1.92
C LEU A 80 0.56 7.14 -3.03
N HIS A 81 1.44 7.54 -3.96
CA HIS A 81 1.93 6.67 -5.03
C HIS A 81 2.53 5.37 -4.47
N GLY A 82 3.32 5.46 -3.39
CA GLY A 82 3.89 4.28 -2.76
C GLY A 82 2.89 3.33 -2.14
N VAL A 83 1.80 3.86 -1.55
CA VAL A 83 0.72 2.99 -1.05
C VAL A 83 0.08 2.22 -2.20
N TYR A 84 -0.22 2.89 -3.32
CA TYR A 84 -0.77 2.23 -4.50
C TYR A 84 0.17 1.19 -5.11
N GLU A 85 1.46 1.49 -5.21
CA GLU A 85 2.48 0.56 -5.70
C GLU A 85 2.58 -0.69 -4.83
N PHE A 86 2.48 -0.55 -3.50
CA PHE A 86 2.44 -1.69 -2.57
C PHE A 86 1.25 -2.60 -2.86
N TYR A 87 0.08 -2.03 -3.15
CA TYR A 87 -1.15 -2.78 -3.47
C TYR A 87 -1.30 -3.17 -4.94
N ASN A 88 -0.26 -2.97 -5.76
CA ASN A 88 -0.21 -3.36 -7.17
C ASN A 88 -1.17 -2.57 -8.06
N LEU A 89 -1.52 -1.35 -7.66
CA LEU A 89 -2.38 -0.46 -8.42
C LEU A 89 -1.54 0.44 -9.34
N ILE A 90 -2.19 0.98 -10.38
CA ILE A 90 -1.62 2.01 -11.25
C ILE A 90 -2.01 3.35 -10.67
N SER A 91 -1.05 4.26 -10.47
CA SER A 91 -1.29 5.61 -9.97
C SER A 91 -0.61 6.63 -10.87
N VAL A 92 -1.37 7.60 -11.37
CA VAL A 92 -0.89 8.65 -12.29
C VAL A 92 -1.38 10.01 -11.84
N THR A 93 -0.47 10.95 -11.60
CA THR A 93 -0.84 12.34 -11.31
C THR A 93 -0.83 13.17 -12.60
N ILE A 94 -1.94 13.86 -12.85
CA ILE A 94 -2.06 14.86 -13.91
C ILE A 94 -2.28 16.26 -13.33
N SER A 95 -1.96 17.27 -14.13
CA SER A 95 -2.26 18.67 -13.82
C SER A 95 -3.47 19.09 -14.64
N ILE A 96 -4.51 19.56 -13.97
CA ILE A 96 -5.73 20.03 -14.61
C ILE A 96 -5.81 21.55 -14.42
N PRO A 97 -6.08 22.34 -15.47
CA PRO A 97 -6.39 23.75 -15.33
C PRO A 97 -7.58 23.94 -14.37
N GLY A 98 -7.53 24.95 -13.52
CA GLY A 98 -8.66 25.36 -12.68
C GLY A 98 -8.77 26.88 -12.64
N ASP A 99 -9.88 27.40 -12.13
CA ASP A 99 -10.31 28.80 -12.25
C ASP A 99 -9.27 29.86 -11.83
N ALA A 100 -8.27 29.50 -11.01
CA ALA A 100 -7.17 30.40 -10.63
C ALA A 100 -5.78 29.72 -10.51
N LYS A 101 -5.71 28.38 -10.47
CA LYS A 101 -4.45 27.63 -10.31
C LYS A 101 -4.55 26.22 -10.87
N MET A 102 -3.42 25.68 -11.28
CA MET A 102 -3.28 24.27 -11.69
C MET A 102 -3.62 23.35 -10.52
N ARG A 103 -4.57 22.44 -10.72
CA ARG A 103 -4.98 21.42 -9.76
C ARG A 103 -4.29 20.11 -10.07
N LYS A 104 -3.58 19.55 -9.10
CA LYS A 104 -3.03 18.18 -9.19
C LYS A 104 -4.10 17.14 -8.82
N VAL A 105 -4.36 16.21 -9.74
CA VAL A 105 -5.28 15.08 -9.55
C VAL A 105 -4.52 13.79 -9.77
N THR A 106 -4.57 12.88 -8.80
CA THR A 106 -4.05 11.52 -8.92
C THR A 106 -5.18 10.57 -9.28
N LYS A 107 -5.03 9.90 -10.43
CA LYS A 107 -5.92 8.87 -10.95
C LYS A 107 -5.35 7.50 -10.60
N ILE A 108 -6.21 6.63 -10.10
CA ILE A 108 -5.83 5.29 -9.67
C ILE A 108 -6.71 4.27 -10.35
N LYS A 109 -6.08 3.18 -10.82
CA LYS A 109 -6.76 2.06 -11.47
C LYS A 109 -6.20 0.73 -11.01
N LYS A 110 -7.03 -0.31 -11.07
CA LYS A 110 -6.58 -1.71 -10.96
C LYS A 110 -5.75 -2.06 -12.18
N LYS A 111 -4.78 -2.97 -12.02
CA LYS A 111 -4.04 -3.53 -13.15
C LYS A 111 -4.89 -4.62 -13.80
N LEU A 112 -5.12 -4.53 -15.11
CA LEU A 112 -5.88 -5.53 -15.85
C LEU A 112 -5.26 -6.92 -15.67
N GLY A 113 -6.09 -7.91 -15.32
CA GLY A 113 -5.66 -9.30 -15.07
C GLY A 113 -4.91 -9.52 -13.75
N SER A 114 -4.76 -8.51 -12.91
CA SER A 114 -4.15 -8.64 -11.59
C SER A 114 -5.17 -9.11 -10.55
N GLN A 115 -5.43 -10.42 -10.48
CA GLN A 115 -6.21 -11.03 -9.39
C GLN A 115 -5.41 -11.17 -8.08
N SER A 116 -4.27 -10.48 -7.93
CA SER A 116 -3.46 -10.58 -6.72
C SER A 116 -4.21 -9.98 -5.54
N LEU A 117 -4.68 -10.84 -4.63
CA LEU A 117 -5.19 -10.42 -3.33
C LEU A 117 -4.18 -9.50 -2.66
N PRO A 118 -4.63 -8.42 -2.00
CA PRO A 118 -3.74 -7.53 -1.27
C PRO A 118 -2.97 -8.34 -0.21
N PRO A 119 -1.70 -7.98 0.10
CA PRO A 119 -0.95 -8.65 1.16
C PRO A 119 -1.72 -8.63 2.48
N GLN A 120 -1.71 -9.75 3.21
CA GLN A 120 -2.33 -9.86 4.55
C GLN A 120 -1.73 -8.86 5.55
N ILE A 121 -0.42 -8.65 5.49
CA ILE A 121 0.25 -7.60 6.25
C ILE A 121 0.12 -6.29 5.48
N LYS A 122 -0.60 -5.35 6.08
CA LYS A 122 -0.78 -3.98 5.56
C LYS A 122 0.54 -3.22 5.51
N LEU A 123 0.64 -2.22 4.63
CA LEU A 123 1.84 -1.37 4.53
C LEU A 123 2.13 -0.65 5.85
N THR A 124 1.11 -0.09 6.52
CA THR A 124 1.30 0.59 7.80
C THR A 124 1.83 -0.34 8.89
N GLN A 125 1.32 -1.58 8.93
CA GLN A 125 1.81 -2.62 9.82
C GLN A 125 3.24 -3.03 9.47
N PHE A 126 3.54 -3.24 8.19
CA PHE A 126 4.87 -3.59 7.70
C PHE A 126 5.91 -2.52 8.08
N LEU A 127 5.58 -1.24 7.89
CA LEU A 127 6.46 -0.13 8.25
C LEU A 127 6.70 -0.03 9.76
N ARG A 128 5.69 -0.33 10.58
CA ARG A 128 5.84 -0.39 12.04
C ARG A 128 6.78 -1.52 12.45
N MET A 129 6.57 -2.72 11.92
CA MET A 129 7.44 -3.87 12.17
C MET A 129 8.89 -3.59 11.77
N ALA A 130 9.11 -2.88 10.67
CA ALA A 130 10.46 -2.50 10.22
C ALA A 130 11.13 -1.47 11.13
N LYS A 131 10.36 -0.57 11.78
CA LYS A 131 10.88 0.38 12.77
C LYS A 131 11.26 -0.31 14.07
N ASP A 132 10.39 -1.21 14.56
CA ASP A 132 10.61 -1.90 15.83
C ASP A 132 11.79 -2.89 15.76
N ALA A 133 12.11 -3.42 14.57
CA ALA A 133 13.27 -4.29 14.34
C ALA A 133 14.60 -3.53 14.15
N ALA A 134 14.56 -2.20 14.03
CA ALA A 134 15.75 -1.36 13.84
C ALA A 134 16.26 -0.73 15.16
N VAL A 135 15.66 -1.09 16.28
CA VAL A 135 16.03 -0.71 17.66
C VAL A 135 16.72 -1.89 18.33
#